data_AF-A0A838YMB0-F1
#
_entry.id   AF-A0A838YMB0-F1
#
_cell.length_a   1.000
_cell.length_b   1.000
_cell.length_c   1.000
_cell.angle_alpha   90.00
_cell.angle_beta   90.00
_cell.angle_gamma   90.00
#
_symmetry.space_group_name_H-M   'P 1'
#
loop_
_entity.id
_entity.type
_entity.pdbx_description
1 polymer ?
#
loop_
_entity_poly.entity_id
_entity_poly.type
_entity_poly.pdbx_seq_one_letter_code
_entity_poly.pdbx_strand_id
1 'polypeptide(L)'
;MPKKKSSHKVYLKRKLLEEWRGLPLPRKTKPAKSLSNEVGNALDLLGVGASITESDIMTAWNDMMPKVISENTRPTAFQNGYIEISVLQPSILYTLDRQMKMDIIKKFQSVFGKSNLKGVNFRLG
;
A
#
# COMPACT_ATOMS: atom_id res chain seq x y z
N MET A 1 20.66 0.96 -22.53
CA MET A 1 19.75 1.88 -21.80
C MET A 1 19.68 3.23 -22.51
N PRO A 2 18.51 3.76 -22.90
CA PRO A 2 18.44 5.04 -23.61
C PRO A 2 18.73 6.20 -22.65
N LYS A 3 19.73 7.03 -22.98
CA LYS A 3 20.10 8.22 -22.19
C LYS A 3 18.94 9.24 -22.23
N LYS A 4 18.39 9.61 -21.06
CA LYS A 4 17.40 10.70 -20.93
C LYS A 4 18.00 11.99 -21.50
N LYS A 5 17.46 12.48 -22.62
CA LYS A 5 17.87 13.77 -23.19
C LYS A 5 17.44 14.90 -22.25
N SER A 6 18.32 15.88 -22.03
CA SER A 6 18.01 17.08 -21.24
C SER A 6 16.77 17.79 -21.79
N SER A 7 15.80 18.04 -20.90
CA SER A 7 14.48 18.63 -21.20
C SER A 7 14.58 19.94 -22.01
N HIS A 8 15.58 20.77 -21.70
CA HIS A 8 15.79 22.06 -22.34
C HIS A 8 16.18 21.95 -23.82
N LYS A 9 17.06 20.99 -24.17
CA LYS A 9 17.46 20.76 -25.57
C LYS A 9 16.29 20.25 -26.43
N VAL A 10 15.38 19.49 -25.85
CA VAL A 10 14.16 18.98 -26.53
C VAL A 10 13.20 20.13 -26.83
N TYR A 11 13.03 21.05 -25.89
CA TYR A 11 12.21 22.26 -26.06
C TYR A 11 12.75 23.17 -27.17
N LEU A 12 14.05 23.51 -27.14
CA LEU A 12 14.67 24.37 -28.15
C LEU A 12 14.56 23.78 -29.57
N LYS A 13 14.83 22.47 -29.72
CA LYS A 13 14.68 21.78 -31.00
C LYS A 13 13.23 21.84 -31.51
N ARG A 14 12.24 21.71 -30.61
CA ARG A 14 10.83 21.78 -30.98
C ARG A 14 10.46 23.18 -31.46
N LYS A 15 10.85 24.22 -30.71
CA LYS A 15 10.60 25.62 -31.06
C LYS A 15 11.18 25.98 -32.43
N LEU A 16 12.43 25.59 -32.68
CA LEU A 16 13.10 25.80 -33.97
C LEU A 16 12.36 25.12 -35.14
N LEU A 17 11.87 23.90 -34.93
CA LEU A 17 11.12 23.16 -35.96
C LEU A 17 9.72 23.76 -36.23
N GLU A 18 9.07 24.32 -35.20
CA GLU A 18 7.79 25.02 -35.33
C GLU A 18 7.97 26.33 -36.10
N GLU A 19 9.02 27.09 -35.78
CA GLU A 19 9.41 28.31 -36.47
C GLU A 19 9.73 28.07 -37.95
N TRP A 20 10.49 27.02 -38.25
CA TRP A 20 10.80 26.64 -39.64
C TRP A 20 9.58 26.15 -40.44
N ARG A 21 8.62 25.49 -39.80
CA ARG A 21 7.40 25.02 -40.48
C ARG A 21 6.33 26.08 -40.60
N GLY A 22 6.42 27.19 -39.85
CA GLY A 22 5.35 28.17 -39.70
C GLY A 22 4.05 27.58 -39.12
N LEU A 23 4.12 26.37 -38.56
CA LEU A 23 2.98 25.58 -38.11
C LEU A 23 3.33 24.86 -36.81
N PRO A 24 2.41 24.78 -35.83
CA PRO A 24 2.65 24.09 -34.58
C PRO A 24 2.82 22.58 -34.83
N LEU A 25 3.81 21.96 -34.19
CA LEU A 25 4.01 20.52 -34.29
C LEU A 25 2.83 19.82 -33.59
N PRO A 26 2.32 18.70 -34.14
CA PRO A 26 1.29 17.92 -33.47
C PRO A 26 1.79 17.54 -32.07
N ARG A 27 0.94 17.75 -31.07
CA ARG A 27 1.24 17.31 -29.70
C ARG A 27 1.38 15.79 -29.75
N LYS A 28 2.50 15.26 -29.26
CA LYS A 28 2.61 13.82 -29.05
C LYS A 28 1.57 13.45 -27.99
N THR A 29 0.44 12.90 -28.41
CA THR A 29 -0.48 12.26 -27.50
C THR A 29 0.24 11.09 -26.88
N LYS A 30 0.26 11.03 -25.55
CA LYS A 30 0.68 9.82 -24.88
C LYS A 30 -0.32 8.72 -25.30
N PRO A 31 0.13 7.48 -25.54
CA PRO A 31 -0.80 6.38 -25.82
C PRO A 31 -1.81 6.28 -24.68
N ALA A 32 -3.07 5.95 -25.01
CA ALA A 32 -4.08 5.68 -24.01
C ALA A 32 -3.59 4.54 -23.12
N LYS A 33 -3.43 4.83 -21.83
CA LYS A 33 -3.07 3.84 -20.83
C LYS A 33 -4.34 3.45 -20.06
N SER A 34 -4.35 2.23 -19.54
CA SER A 34 -5.44 1.78 -18.68
C SER A 34 -5.55 2.68 -17.46
N LEU A 35 -6.74 3.24 -17.23
CA LEU A 35 -7.04 4.11 -16.09
C LEU A 35 -6.66 3.44 -14.77
N SER A 36 -6.86 2.13 -14.66
CA SER A 36 -6.48 1.31 -13.48
C SER A 36 -5.01 1.49 -13.09
N ASN A 37 -4.12 1.60 -14.07
CA ASN A 37 -2.68 1.66 -13.83
C ASN A 37 -2.25 3.08 -13.47
N GLU A 38 -2.89 4.12 -14.02
CA GLU A 38 -2.59 5.51 -13.65
C GLU A 38 -3.16 5.84 -12.26
N VAL A 39 -4.32 5.28 -11.89
CA VAL A 39 -4.91 5.47 -10.55
C VAL A 39 -4.00 4.89 -9.47
N GLY A 40 -3.48 3.67 -9.63
CA GLY A 40 -2.53 3.09 -8.69
C GLY A 40 -1.26 3.94 -8.52
N ASN A 41 -0.64 4.35 -9.64
CA ASN A 41 0.54 5.21 -9.59
C ASN A 41 0.26 6.61 -9.00
N ALA A 42 -0.93 7.16 -9.23
CA ALA A 42 -1.34 8.45 -8.65
C ALA A 42 -1.59 8.32 -7.15
N LEU A 43 -2.21 7.22 -6.69
CA LEU A 43 -2.39 6.92 -5.27
C LEU A 43 -1.05 6.68 -4.58
N ASP A 44 -0.10 5.97 -5.22
CA ASP A 44 1.26 5.80 -4.71
C ASP A 44 2.00 7.14 -4.58
N LEU A 45 1.88 8.03 -5.59
CA LEU A 45 2.47 9.38 -5.56
C LEU A 45 1.82 10.30 -4.53
N LEU A 46 0.56 10.08 -4.20
CA LEU A 46 -0.18 10.79 -3.15
C LEU A 46 0.05 10.16 -1.76
N GLY A 47 0.84 9.09 -1.65
CA GLY A 47 1.06 8.36 -0.40
C GLY A 47 -0.15 7.56 0.08
N VAL A 48 -1.20 7.47 -0.75
CA VAL A 48 -2.46 6.74 -0.47
C VAL A 48 -2.30 5.24 -0.78
N GLY A 49 -1.36 4.86 -1.63
CA GLY A 49 -1.18 3.46 -2.08
C GLY A 49 -0.67 2.46 -1.04
N ALA A 50 -0.24 2.92 0.14
CA ALA A 50 0.30 2.03 1.18
C ALA A 50 -0.09 2.44 2.61
N SER A 51 -1.07 3.34 2.77
CA SER A 51 -1.59 3.63 4.10
C SER A 51 -2.61 2.55 4.46
N ILE A 52 -2.12 1.47 5.08
CA ILE A 52 -2.98 0.42 5.65
C ILE A 52 -3.94 1.11 6.63
N THR A 53 -5.23 1.12 6.30
CA THR A 53 -6.24 1.73 7.17
C THR A 53 -6.65 0.75 8.27
N GLU A 54 -7.14 1.28 9.39
CA GLU A 54 -7.67 0.46 10.48
C GLU A 54 -8.83 -0.45 9.99
N SER A 55 -9.68 0.06 9.10
CA SER A 55 -10.76 -0.72 8.48
C SER A 55 -10.25 -1.91 7.66
N ASP A 56 -9.14 -1.75 6.94
CA ASP A 56 -8.57 -2.84 6.14
C ASP A 56 -8.02 -3.94 7.04
N ILE A 57 -7.36 -3.56 8.14
CA ILE A 57 -6.84 -4.51 9.14
C ILE A 57 -7.99 -5.25 9.82
N MET A 58 -9.05 -4.53 10.21
CA MET A 58 -10.24 -5.13 10.82
C MET A 58 -10.88 -6.16 9.89
N THR A 59 -11.02 -5.82 8.61
CA THR A 59 -11.60 -6.71 7.59
C THR A 59 -10.72 -7.94 7.38
N ALA A 60 -9.42 -7.74 7.20
CA ALA A 60 -8.46 -8.84 7.02
C ALA A 60 -8.37 -9.76 8.24
N TRP A 61 -8.47 -9.21 9.46
CA TRP A 61 -8.47 -9.98 10.69
C TRP A 61 -9.70 -10.88 10.79
N ASN A 62 -10.89 -10.33 10.52
CA ASN A 62 -12.14 -11.07 10.57
C ASN A 62 -12.23 -12.18 9.51
N ASP A 63 -11.61 -11.98 8.34
CA ASP A 63 -11.56 -13.00 7.28
C ASP A 63 -10.57 -14.12 7.61
N MET A 64 -9.43 -13.79 8.22
CA MET A 64 -8.40 -14.77 8.58
C MET A 64 -8.71 -15.62 9.80
N MET A 65 -9.43 -15.06 10.77
CA MET A 65 -9.59 -15.64 12.10
C MET A 65 -10.95 -16.34 12.28
N PRO A 66 -10.98 -17.46 13.02
CA PRO A 66 -12.24 -18.05 13.44
C PRO A 66 -13.06 -17.07 14.28
N LYS A 67 -14.39 -17.18 14.16
CA LYS A 67 -15.35 -16.28 14.81
C LYS A 67 -15.13 -16.11 16.32
N VAL A 68 -14.75 -17.20 17.00
CA VAL A 68 -14.46 -17.22 18.45
C VAL A 68 -13.30 -16.29 18.83
N ILE A 69 -12.29 -16.16 17.96
CA ILE A 69 -11.14 -15.27 18.18
C ILE A 69 -11.55 -13.84 17.84
N SER A 70 -12.21 -13.60 16.70
CA SER A 70 -12.63 -12.24 16.30
C SER A 70 -13.65 -11.62 17.24
N GLU A 71 -14.49 -12.41 17.92
CA GLU A 71 -15.44 -11.91 18.93
C GLU A 71 -14.74 -11.37 20.18
N ASN A 72 -13.57 -11.92 20.53
CA ASN A 72 -12.81 -11.57 21.73
C ASN A 72 -11.57 -10.72 21.45
N THR A 73 -11.35 -10.31 20.20
CA THR A 73 -10.17 -9.54 19.78
C THR A 73 -10.55 -8.42 18.83
N ARG A 74 -9.85 -7.29 18.93
CA ARG A 74 -10.04 -6.14 18.05
C ARG A 74 -8.69 -5.51 17.69
N PRO A 75 -8.28 -5.58 16.43
CA PRO A 75 -7.22 -4.72 15.92
C PRO A 75 -7.54 -3.24 16.22
N THR A 76 -6.59 -2.52 16.81
CA THR A 76 -6.82 -1.16 17.31
C THR A 76 -5.96 -0.12 16.60
N ALA A 77 -4.76 -0.49 16.17
CA ALA A 77 -3.85 0.45 15.53
C ALA A 77 -2.80 -0.25 14.65
N PHE A 78 -2.26 0.50 13.70
CA PHE A 78 -1.05 0.15 12.98
C PHE A 78 -0.03 1.28 13.11
N GLN A 79 1.08 0.99 13.78
CA GLN A 79 2.13 1.97 14.06
C GLN A 79 3.52 1.36 13.85
N ASN A 80 4.39 2.07 13.14
CA ASN A 80 5.79 1.69 12.91
C ASN A 80 6.00 0.28 12.32
N GLY A 81 5.00 -0.27 11.62
CA GLY A 81 5.01 -1.63 11.07
C GLY A 81 4.52 -2.70 12.04
N TYR A 82 3.95 -2.34 13.18
CA TYR A 82 3.32 -3.26 14.12
C TYR A 82 1.80 -3.06 14.13
N ILE A 83 1.05 -4.17 14.10
CA ILE A 83 -0.38 -4.17 14.38
C ILE A 83 -0.57 -4.37 15.87
N GLU A 84 -1.33 -3.49 16.50
CA GLU A 84 -1.79 -3.64 17.89
C GLU A 84 -3.18 -4.27 17.90
N ILE A 85 -3.35 -5.33 18.69
CA ILE A 85 -4.60 -6.07 18.82
C ILE A 85 -4.99 -6.09 20.29
N SER A 86 -6.14 -5.49 20.59
CA SER A 86 -6.76 -5.59 21.91
C SER A 86 -7.45 -6.95 22.05
N VAL A 87 -7.32 -7.56 23.22
CA VAL A 87 -7.86 -8.87 23.55
C VAL A 87 -8.65 -8.74 24.84
N LEU A 88 -9.90 -9.20 24.82
CA LEU A 88 -10.79 -9.10 25.97
C LEU A 88 -10.42 -10.11 27.07
N GLN A 89 -10.01 -11.32 26.68
CA GLN A 89 -9.78 -12.43 27.61
C GLN A 89 -8.28 -12.79 27.73
N PRO A 90 -7.73 -12.90 28.95
CA PRO A 90 -6.34 -13.31 29.15
C PRO A 90 -6.00 -14.68 28.57
N SER A 91 -6.91 -15.65 28.64
CA SER A 91 -6.71 -17.00 28.08
C SER A 91 -6.43 -16.98 26.58
N ILE A 92 -7.18 -16.15 25.85
CA ILE A 92 -7.03 -15.95 24.41
C ILE A 92 -5.72 -15.22 24.12
N LEU A 93 -5.38 -14.20 24.92
CA LEU A 93 -4.12 -13.47 24.80
C LEU A 93 -2.91 -14.42 24.86
N TYR A 94 -2.86 -15.30 25.85
CA TYR A 94 -1.78 -16.28 26.00
C TYR A 94 -1.70 -17.25 24.81
N THR A 95 -2.85 -17.70 24.33
CA THR A 95 -2.93 -18.62 23.18
C THR A 95 -2.40 -17.96 21.91
N LEU A 96 -2.83 -16.72 21.65
CA LEU A 96 -2.41 -15.95 20.48
C LEU A 96 -0.92 -15.65 20.51
N ASP A 97 -0.40 -15.17 21.63
CA ASP A 97 1.01 -14.74 21.73
C ASP A 97 1.97 -15.94 21.68
N ARG A 98 1.63 -17.07 22.31
CA ARG A 98 2.54 -18.22 22.42
C ARG A 98 2.44 -19.22 21.27
N GLN A 99 1.24 -19.49 20.76
CA GLN A 99 1.02 -20.54 19.77
C GLN A 99 0.83 -20.00 18.35
N MET A 100 0.15 -18.87 18.19
CA MET A 100 -0.33 -18.42 16.87
C MET A 100 0.40 -17.21 16.31
N LYS A 101 1.19 -16.48 17.12
CA LYS A 101 1.83 -15.21 16.75
C LYS A 101 2.59 -15.27 15.42
N MET A 102 3.41 -16.30 15.22
CA MET A 102 4.20 -16.44 14.00
C MET A 102 3.34 -16.68 12.77
N ASP A 103 2.26 -17.46 12.90
CA ASP A 103 1.36 -17.74 11.79
C ASP A 103 0.49 -16.52 11.46
N ILE A 104 0.06 -15.79 12.50
CA ILE A 104 -0.63 -14.51 12.37
C ILE A 104 0.22 -13.52 11.56
N ILE A 105 1.49 -13.36 11.94
CA ILE A 105 2.43 -12.48 11.22
C ILE A 105 2.56 -12.90 9.76
N LYS A 106 2.73 -14.20 9.48
CA LYS A 106 2.85 -14.70 8.09
C LYS A 106 1.60 -14.41 7.28
N LYS A 107 0.41 -14.64 7.82
CA LYS A 107 -0.83 -14.40 7.09
C LYS A 107 -1.04 -12.90 6.84
N PHE A 108 -0.76 -12.04 7.84
CA PHE A 108 -0.78 -10.59 7.64
C PHE A 108 0.22 -10.13 6.58
N GLN A 109 1.44 -10.68 6.58
CA GLN A 109 2.44 -10.40 5.54
C GLN A 109 2.03 -10.88 4.15
N SER A 110 1.22 -11.94 4.05
CA SER A 110 0.66 -12.40 2.78
C SER A 110 -0.39 -11.44 2.22
N VAL A 111 -1.14 -10.75 3.09
CA VAL A 111 -2.20 -9.81 2.70
C VAL A 111 -1.63 -8.42 2.40
N PHE A 112 -0.79 -7.89 3.29
CA PHE A 112 -0.32 -6.49 3.24
C PHE A 112 1.11 -6.32 2.69
N GLY A 113 1.80 -7.43 2.43
CA GLY A 113 3.19 -7.43 1.96
C GLY A 113 4.22 -7.38 3.10
N LYS A 114 5.31 -8.13 2.91
CA LYS A 114 6.40 -8.31 3.90
C LYS A 114 7.15 -7.02 4.26
N SER A 115 7.15 -6.02 3.37
CA SER A 115 7.85 -4.74 3.57
C SER A 115 7.13 -3.83 4.57
N ASN A 116 5.81 -3.96 4.69
CA ASN A 116 4.99 -3.06 5.49
C ASN A 116 4.81 -3.57 6.93
N LEU A 117 4.82 -4.88 7.15
CA LEU A 117 4.52 -5.49 8.46
C LEU A 117 5.73 -6.17 9.11
N LYS A 118 6.22 -5.57 10.20
CA LYS A 118 7.31 -6.08 11.04
C LYS A 118 6.84 -7.07 12.09
N GLY A 119 5.64 -6.89 12.65
CA GLY A 119 5.14 -7.78 13.70
C GLY A 119 3.74 -7.45 14.22
N VAL A 120 3.34 -8.14 15.28
CA VAL A 120 2.04 -7.98 15.95
C VAL A 120 2.25 -7.95 17.46
N ASN A 121 1.59 -6.99 18.12
CA ASN A 121 1.56 -6.86 19.57
C ASN A 121 0.13 -7.09 20.06
N PHE A 122 0.00 -7.93 21.09
CA PHE A 122 -1.27 -8.18 21.73
C PHE A 122 -1.33 -7.45 23.07
N ARG A 123 -2.47 -6.80 23.35
CA ARG A 123 -2.73 -6.05 24.58
C ARG A 123 -4.03 -6.54 25.19
N LEU A 124 -4.11 -6.59 26.51
CA LEU A 124 -5.39 -6.82 27.19
C LEU A 124 -6.21 -5.51 27.20
N GLY A 125 -7.45 -5.54 26.70
CA GLY A 125 -8.32 -4.35 26.59
C GLY A 125 -9.63 -4.59 25.86
#